data_AF-A0A3L8B8H1-F1
#
_entry.id   AF-A0A3L8B8H1-F1
#
_cell.length_a   1.000
_cell.length_b   1.000
_cell.length_c   1.000
_cell.angle_alpha   90.00
_cell.angle_beta   90.00
_cell.angle_gamma   90.00
#
_symmetry.space_group_name_H-M   'P 1'
#
loop_
_entity.id
_entity.type
_entity.pdbx_description
1 polymer ?
#
loop_
_entity_poly.entity_id
_entity_poly.type
_entity_poly.pdbx_seq_one_letter_code
_entity_poly.pdbx_strand_id
1 'polypeptide(L)' 'LLSVAAASDLIATVPLRLARQLAHTLDLQVLPFPVPVPNVVVYLMWPHALARDPAHRWMRQRLEARLTAL' A
#
# COMPACT_ATOMS: atom_id res chain seq x y z
N LEU A 1 -7.92 -11.90 2.57
CA LEU A 1 -6.72 -12.46 3.22
C LEU A 1 -6.69 -12.09 4.69
N LEU A 2 -6.57 -10.81 5.08
CA LEU A 2 -6.56 -10.44 6.51
C LEU A 2 -7.84 -10.83 7.26
N SER A 3 -9.02 -10.64 6.64
CA SER A 3 -10.29 -11.11 7.23
C SER A 3 -10.36 -12.63 7.43
N VAL A 4 -9.67 -13.41 6.58
CA VAL A 4 -9.61 -14.86 6.70
C VAL A 4 -8.68 -15.24 7.85
N ALA A 5 -7.49 -14.61 7.92
CA ALA A 5 -6.56 -14.79 9.02
C ALA A 5 -7.17 -14.39 10.38
N ALA A 6 -8.04 -13.38 10.41
CA ALA A 6 -8.75 -12.97 11.63
C ALA A 6 -9.83 -13.97 12.08
N ALA A 7 -10.37 -14.77 11.15
CA ALA A 7 -11.46 -15.71 11.39
C ALA A 7 -10.99 -17.17 11.41
N SER A 8 -9.68 -17.43 11.47
CA SER A 8 -9.10 -18.78 11.44
C SER A 8 -7.72 -18.83 12.09
N ASP A 9 -7.14 -20.03 12.20
CA ASP A 9 -5.78 -20.23 12.72
C ASP A 9 -4.69 -20.05 11.65
N LEU A 10 -4.97 -19.26 10.60
CA LEU A 10 -4.06 -19.02 9.50
C LEU A 10 -3.28 -17.72 9.68
N ILE A 11 -2.08 -17.66 9.11
CA ILE A 11 -1.29 -16.42 8.99
C ILE A 11 -1.35 -15.88 7.57
N ALA A 12 -1.18 -14.56 7.42
CA ALA A 12 -1.15 -13.89 6.13
C ALA A 12 0.07 -12.99 5.98
N THR A 13 0.74 -13.09 4.83
CA THR A 13 1.79 -12.16 4.42
C THR A 13 1.19 -11.03 3.59
N VAL A 14 1.34 -9.80 4.06
CA VAL A 14 0.82 -8.60 3.40
C VAL A 14 1.83 -7.44 3.47
N PRO A 15 1.72 -6.42 2.59
CA PRO A 15 2.50 -5.20 2.75
C PRO A 15 2.23 -4.53 4.10
N LEU A 16 3.27 -4.05 4.77
CA LEU A 16 3.21 -3.47 6.12
C LEU A 16 2.19 -2.31 6.24
N ARG A 17 2.03 -1.51 5.18
CA ARG A 17 1.05 -0.41 5.17
C ARG A 17 -0.38 -0.94 5.32
N LEU A 18 -0.71 -2.05 4.66
CA LEU A 18 -2.03 -2.68 4.76
C LEU A 18 -2.24 -3.27 6.16
N ALA A 19 -1.21 -3.95 6.69
CA ALA A 19 -1.25 -4.48 8.06
C ALA A 19 -1.52 -3.36 9.08
N ARG A 20 -0.79 -2.24 9.02
CA ARG A 20 -0.97 -1.11 9.94
C ARG A 20 -2.37 -0.48 9.88
N GLN A 21 -3.02 -0.47 8.72
CA GLN A 21 -4.35 0.11 8.56
C GLN A 21 -5.47 -0.80 9.09
N LEU A 22 -5.31 -2.12 9.00
CA LEU A 22 -6.40 -3.06 9.24
C LEU A 22 -6.20 -3.95 10.46
N ALA A 23 -4.97 -4.12 10.94
CA ALA A 23 -4.68 -5.04 12.04
C ALA A 23 -5.44 -4.68 13.32
N HIS A 24 -5.49 -3.40 13.68
CA HIS A 24 -6.24 -2.96 14.85
C HIS A 24 -7.75 -3.23 14.72
N THR A 25 -8.34 -2.94 13.56
CA THR A 25 -9.78 -3.14 13.34
C THR A 25 -10.17 -4.60 13.27
N LEU A 26 -9.25 -5.48 12.87
CA LEU A 26 -9.47 -6.92 12.73
C LEU A 26 -8.94 -7.73 13.92
N ASP A 27 -8.46 -7.06 14.98
CA ASP A 27 -7.83 -7.67 16.15
C ASP A 27 -6.69 -8.66 15.79
N LEU A 28 -5.87 -8.27 14.82
CA LEU A 28 -4.73 -9.05 14.34
C LEU A 28 -3.41 -8.53 14.91
N GLN A 29 -2.50 -9.45 15.23
CA GLN A 29 -1.12 -9.12 15.54
C GLN A 29 -0.30 -8.92 14.25
N VAL A 30 0.57 -7.90 14.24
CA VAL A 30 1.57 -7.71 13.18
C VAL A 30 2.93 -8.19 13.70
N LEU A 31 3.51 -9.18 13.01
CA LEU A 31 4.81 -9.77 13.34
C LEU A 31 5.89 -9.31 12.34
N PRO A 32 7.17 -9.27 12.76
CA PRO A 32 8.28 -9.05 11.83
C PRO A 32 8.29 -10.17 10.77
N PHE A 33 8.63 -9.80 9.53
CA PHE A 33 8.74 -10.79 8.45
C PHE A 33 9.96 -11.70 8.72
N PRO A 34 9.85 -13.03 8.53
CA PRO A 34 10.84 -13.98 9.04
C PRO A 34 12.18 -13.97 8.28
N VAL A 35 12.22 -13.33 7.11
CA VAL A 35 13.43 -13.22 6.28
C VAL A 35 13.57 -11.80 5.72
N PRO A 36 14.79 -11.33 5.41
CA PRO A 36 14.96 -10.08 4.69
C PRO A 36 14.28 -10.15 3.32
N VAL A 37 13.52 -9.11 2.97
CA VAL A 37 12.90 -8.96 1.65
C VAL A 37 13.17 -7.56 1.10
N PRO A 38 13.27 -7.41 -0.22
CA PRO A 38 13.36 -6.09 -0.82
C PRO A 38 12.09 -5.29 -0.54
N ASN A 39 12.23 -3.97 -0.48
CA ASN A 39 11.08 -3.08 -0.34
C ASN A 39 10.16 -3.20 -1.55
N VAL A 40 8.85 -3.19 -1.30
CA VAL A 40 7.84 -3.14 -2.36
C VAL A 40 7.79 -1.72 -2.93
N VAL A 41 8.17 -1.58 -4.20
CA VAL A 41 8.12 -0.30 -4.91
C VAL A 41 6.72 -0.12 -5.52
N VAL A 42 6.11 1.04 -5.28
CA VAL A 42 4.83 1.41 -5.87
C VAL A 42 5.08 2.43 -6.98
N TYR A 43 4.60 2.14 -8.18
CA TYR A 43 4.75 3.01 -9.34
C TYR A 43 3.45 3.72 -9.66
N LEU A 44 3.55 5.00 -10.02
CA LEU A 44 2.49 5.72 -10.74
C LEU A 44 2.82 5.65 -12.22
N MET A 45 1.87 5.15 -13.02
CA MET A 45 2.06 4.95 -14.46
C MET A 45 0.92 5.61 -15.22
N TRP A 46 1.23 6.20 -16.38
CA TRP A 46 0.25 6.83 -17.25
C TRP A 46 0.72 6.81 -18.72
N PRO A 47 -0.21 6.85 -19.69
CA PRO A 47 0.11 7.02 -21.10
C PRO A 47 0.82 8.34 -21.38
N HIS A 48 1.78 8.34 -22.32
CA HIS A 48 2.48 9.56 -22.73
C HIS A 48 1.53 10.64 -23.27
N ALA A 49 0.44 10.24 -23.93
CA ALA A 49 -0.58 11.15 -24.47
C ALA A 49 -1.19 12.09 -23.40
N LEU A 50 -1.24 11.66 -22.14
CA LEU A 50 -1.80 12.45 -21.03
C LEU A 50 -0.78 13.37 -20.35
N ALA A 51 0.47 13.42 -20.83
CA ALA A 51 1.50 14.27 -20.23
C ALA A 51 1.14 15.77 -20.29
N ARG A 52 0.43 16.17 -21.35
CA ARG A 52 0.02 17.57 -21.57
C ARG A 52 -1.38 17.90 -21.06
N ASP A 53 -2.13 16.91 -20.58
CA ASP A 53 -3.47 17.14 -20.04
C ASP A 53 -3.40 17.91 -18.70
N PRO A 54 -4.05 19.09 -18.58
CA PRO A 54 -3.98 19.91 -17.37
C PRO A 54 -4.55 19.22 -16.12
N ALA A 55 -5.64 18.47 -16.26
CA ALA A 55 -6.29 17.80 -15.14
C ALA A 55 -5.42 16.64 -14.62
N HIS A 56 -4.82 15.87 -15.53
CA HIS A 56 -3.88 14.81 -15.20
C HIS A 56 -2.61 15.35 -14.52
N ARG A 57 -2.05 16.47 -15.00
CA ARG A 57 -0.92 17.14 -14.33
C ARG A 57 -1.29 17.58 -12.91
N TRP A 58 -2.45 18.21 -12.73
CA TRP A 58 -2.92 18.61 -11.41
C TRP A 58 -3.05 17.41 -10.48
N MET A 59 -3.69 16.32 -10.93
CA MET A 59 -3.86 15.11 -10.12
C MET A 59 -2.52 14.51 -9.72
N ARG A 60 -1.57 14.42 -10.65
CA ARG A 60 -0.22 13.93 -10.37
C ARG A 60 0.49 14.75 -9.30
N GLN A 61 0.46 16.07 -9.40
CA GLN A 61 1.05 16.96 -8.39
C GLN A 61 0.41 16.76 -7.01
N ARG A 62 -0.90 16.55 -6.95
CA ARG A 62 -1.61 16.26 -5.69
C ARG A 62 -1.20 14.91 -5.10
N LEU A 63 -1.06 13.88 -5.93
CA LEU A 63 -0.62 12.56 -5.51
C LEU A 63 0.84 12.58 -5.04
N GLU A 64 1.74 13.18 -5.82
CA GLU A 64 3.16 13.34 -5.47
C GLU A 64 3.30 14.05 -4.11
N ALA A 65 2.62 15.18 -3.91
CA ALA A 65 2.65 15.91 -2.63
C ALA A 65 2.13 15.10 -1.42
N ARG A 66 1.23 14.13 -1.63
CA ARG A 66 0.69 13.26 -0.57
C ARG A 66 1.52 12.02 -0.33
N LEU A 67 2.20 11.51 -1.36
CA LEU A 67 3.01 10.30 -1.29
C LEU A 67 4.43 10.58 -0.81
N THR A 68 5.00 11.77 -1.06
CA THR A 68 6.32 12.19 -0.53
C THR A 68 6.27 12.58 0.95
N ALA A 69 5.08 12.84 1.50
CA ALA A 69 4.88 13.19 2.91
C ALA A 69 4.68 11.97 3.84
N LEU A 70 4.87 10.75 3.32
CA LEU A 70 4.76 9.46 4.03
C LEU A 70 6.14 8.81 4.14
#